data_AF-A0A535RC98-F1
#
_entry.id   AF-A0A535RC98-F1
#
_cell.length_a   1.000
_cell.length_b   1.000
_cell.length_c   1.000
_cell.angle_alpha   90.00
_cell.angle_beta   90.00
_cell.angle_gamma   90.00
#
_symmetry.space_group_name_H-M   'P 1'
#
loop_
_entity.id
_entity.type
_entity.pdbx_description
1 polymer ?
#
loop_
_entity_poly.entity_id
_entity_poly.type
_entity_poly.pdbx_seq_one_letter_code
_entity_poly.pdbx_strand_id
1 'polypeptide(L)' 'FVAEASSLRGLRVALVDDVATTGATLSDAAAAARSAGARAVRAYVAAVEE' A
#
# COMPACT_ATOMS: atom_id res chain seq x y z
N PHE A 1 9.27 2.88 3.11
CA PHE A 1 8.41 3.98 2.60
C PHE A 1 8.26 5.05 3.66
N VAL A 2 8.10 6.32 3.26
CA VAL A 2 7.78 7.45 4.15
C VAL A 2 6.46 8.04 3.67
N ALA A 3 5.52 8.25 4.60
CA ALA A 3 4.27 8.94 4.33
C ALA A 3 4.14 10.12 5.30
N GLU A 4 3.58 11.22 4.82
CA GLU A 4 3.33 12.40 5.63
C GLU A 4 2.19 12.11 6.62
N ALA A 5 2.38 12.48 7.89
CA ALA A 5 1.44 12.12 8.95
C ALA A 5 0.08 12.77 8.72
N SER A 6 -0.99 11.97 8.69
CA SER A 6 -2.37 12.40 8.45
C SER A 6 -2.73 12.80 7.00
N SER A 7 -1.79 12.83 6.06
CA SER A 7 -2.08 13.01 4.62
C SER A 7 -3.14 12.05 4.06
N LEU A 8 -3.32 10.87 4.65
CA LEU A 8 -4.28 9.85 4.20
C LEU A 8 -5.43 9.64 5.19
N ARG A 9 -5.64 10.57 6.13
CA ARG A 9 -6.59 10.41 7.24
C ARG A 9 -8.00 10.09 6.72
N GLY A 10 -8.53 8.95 7.16
CA GLY A 10 -9.89 8.52 6.86
C GLY A 10 -10.09 7.91 5.46
N LEU A 11 -9.07 7.95 4.60
CA LEU A 11 -9.15 7.43 3.24
C LEU A 11 -9.07 5.90 3.20
N ARG A 12 -9.67 5.31 2.16
CA ARG A 12 -9.49 3.92 1.79
C ARG A 12 -8.48 3.86 0.66
N VAL A 13 -7.32 3.28 0.91
CA VAL A 13 -6.16 3.32 0.00
C VAL A 13 -6.02 1.97 -0.71
N ALA A 14 -5.88 2.02 -2.03
CA ALA A 14 -5.45 0.89 -2.84
C ALA A 14 -3.97 1.09 -3.20
N LEU A 15 -3.14 0.11 -2.84
CA LEU A 15 -1.78 -0.02 -3.36
C LEU A 15 -1.85 -0.90 -4.60
N VAL A 16 -1.27 -0.44 -5.70
CA VAL A 16 -1.23 -1.17 -6.96
C VAL A 16 0.22 -1.31 -7.36
N ASP A 17 0.63 -2.54 -7.64
CA ASP A 17 1.96 -2.88 -8.12
C ASP A 17 1.83 -3.88 -9.28
N ASP A 18 2.81 -3.93 -10.17
CA ASP A 18 2.79 -4.86 -11.31
C ASP A 18 3.16 -6.28 -10.85
N VAL A 19 4.17 -6.42 -9.99
CA VAL A 19 4.62 -7.71 -9.48
C VAL A 19 4.89 -7.64 -7.97
N ALA A 20 4.59 -8.73 -7.28
CA ALA A 20 5.01 -8.94 -5.91
C ALA A 20 5.68 -10.30 -5.79
N THR A 21 6.90 -10.30 -5.27
CA THR A 21 7.63 -11.54 -4.99
C THR A 21 7.37 -11.98 -3.55
N THR A 22 8.13 -11.47 -2.58
CA THR A 22 7.94 -11.77 -1.15
C THR A 22 6.83 -10.95 -0.51
N GLY A 23 6.36 -9.89 -1.17
CA GLY A 23 5.37 -8.95 -0.63
C GLY A 23 5.93 -7.97 0.42
N ALA A 24 7.24 -7.97 0.67
CA ALA A 24 7.87 -7.05 1.64
C ALA A 24 7.61 -5.57 1.29
N THR A 25 7.78 -5.20 0.02
CA THR A 25 7.53 -3.84 -0.48
C THR A 25 6.11 -3.37 -0.21
N LEU A 26 5.11 -4.19 -0.56
CA LEU A 26 3.70 -3.87 -0.32
C LEU A 26 3.37 -3.81 1.18
N SER A 27 4.02 -4.63 2.00
CA SER A 27 3.84 -4.63 3.45
C SER A 27 4.34 -3.33 4.08
N ASP A 28 5.54 -2.88 3.69
CA ASP A 28 6.12 -1.62 4.15
C ASP A 28 5.32 -0.41 3.67
N ALA A 29 4.85 -0.42 2.42
CA ALA A 29 3.99 0.63 1.87
C ALA A 29 2.64 0.68 2.62
N ALA A 30 2.06 -0.48 2.92
CA ALA A 30 0.81 -0.55 3.67
C ALA A 30 0.98 -0.11 5.13
N ALA A 31 2.13 -0.36 5.75
CA ALA A 31 2.46 0.15 7.08
C ALA A 31 2.55 1.69 7.07
N ALA A 32 3.26 2.26 6.09
CA ALA A 32 3.37 3.71 5.93
C ALA A 32 2.00 4.37 5.65
N ALA A 33 1.15 3.77 4.82
CA ALA A 33 -0.19 4.32 4.56
C ALA A 33 -1.08 4.30 5.83
N ARG A 34 -0.98 3.26 6.65
CA ARG A 34 -1.69 3.18 7.94
C ARG A 34 -1.17 4.20 8.94
N SER A 35 0.15 4.40 9.03
CA SER A 35 0.72 5.43 9.93
C SER A 35 0.33 6.85 9.50
N ALA A 36 0.09 7.07 8.20
CA ALA A 36 -0.47 8.31 7.67
C ALA A 36 -2.01 8.46 7.88
N GLY A 37 -2.66 7.51 8.56
CA GLY A 37 -4.06 7.63 8.97
C GLY A 37 -5.09 7.02 8.03
N ALA A 38 -4.67 6.19 7.06
CA ALA A 38 -5.61 5.48 6.19
C ALA A 38 -6.58 4.62 7.01
N ARG A 39 -7.88 4.71 6.70
CA ARG A 39 -8.95 3.91 7.31
C ARG A 39 -8.88 2.44 6.89
N ALA A 40 -8.47 2.19 5.65
CA ALA A 40 -8.29 0.86 5.11
C ALA A 40 -7.18 0.87 4.06
N VAL A 41 -6.40 -0.20 3.99
CA VAL A 41 -5.40 -0.43 2.95
C VAL A 41 -5.62 -1.81 2.34
N ARG A 42 -5.60 -1.88 1.00
CA ARG A 42 -5.66 -3.12 0.21
C ARG A 42 -4.55 -3.06 -0.84
N ALA A 43 -3.89 -4.18 -1.08
CA ALA A 43 -2.89 -4.32 -2.12
C ALA A 43 -3.47 -5.14 -3.27
N TYR A 44 -3.21 -4.70 -4.50
CA TYR A 44 -3.56 -5.38 -5.74
C TYR A 44 -2.30 -5.51 -6.58
N VAL A 45 -2.05 -6.72 -7.08
CA VAL A 45 -0.91 -7.02 -7.93
C VAL A 45 -1.44 -7.48 -9.26
N ALA A 46 -1.03 -6.81 -10.34
CA ALA A 46 -1.43 -7.14 -11.69
C ALA A 46 -0.28 -7.86 -12.41
N ALA A 47 -0.09 -9.14 -12.08
CA ALA A 47 0.91 -9.98 -12.72
C ALA A 47 0.28 -10.80 -13.86
N VAL A 48 0.92 -10.79 -15.03
CA VAL A 48 0.58 -11.63 -16.18
C VAL A 48 1.80 -12.47 -16.54
N GLU A 49 1.60 -13.77 -16.78
CA GLU A 49 2.55 -14.64 -17.47
C GLU A 49 2.01 -14.89 -18.89
N GLU A 50 2.89 -14.83 -19.90
CA GLU A 50 2.59 -15.16 -21.29
C GLU A 50 2.72 -16.66 -21.58
#